data_AF-A0A1G5WBP6-F1
#
_entry.id   AF-A0A1G5WBP6-F1
#
_cell.length_a   1.000
_cell.length_b   1.000
_cell.length_c   1.000
_cell.angle_alpha   90.00
_cell.angle_beta   90.00
_cell.angle_gamma   90.00
#
_symmetry.space_group_name_H-M   'P 1'
#
loop_
_entity.id
_entity.type
_entity.pdbx_description
1 polymer ?
#
loop_
_entity_poly.entity_id
_entity_poly.type
_entity_poly.pdbx_seq_one_letter_code
_entity_poly.pdbx_strand_id
1 'polypeptide(L)'
;MGTNYYLFTRSKNLAQRYFATNNSWVSDEEYEISDEPLLGYYIHLNKLSYGWRPLFQCHKAFSSFVDLELFFKEHQKSLKIFDEYGEEFGWDAYKRIIMNHSGRKPEPMKWVYEEDEFLGKRGRKYLQTIRCTTEEAEIWIPFDHLEYEQSEKLAAIRLNCYDKTIHEFFGFL
;
A
#
# COMPACT_ATOMS: atom_id res chain seq x y z
N MET A 1 5.87 11.98 -0.85
CA MET A 1 5.39 11.64 0.51
C MET A 1 4.13 10.80 0.37
N GLY A 2 3.92 9.88 1.29
CA GLY A 2 2.69 9.08 1.33
C GLY A 2 2.21 8.96 2.76
N THR A 3 0.91 8.82 2.93
CA THR A 3 0.21 8.87 4.22
C THR A 3 -0.39 7.50 4.52
N ASN A 4 -0.13 6.96 5.70
CA ASN A 4 -0.80 5.75 6.18
C ASN A 4 -2.10 6.11 6.89
N TYR A 5 -3.09 5.22 6.77
CA TYR A 5 -4.37 5.30 7.46
C TYR A 5 -4.59 4.04 8.28
N TYR A 6 -5.30 4.19 9.40
CA TYR A 6 -5.50 3.15 10.39
C TYR A 6 -6.95 3.15 10.87
N LEU A 7 -7.51 1.96 11.09
CA LEU A 7 -8.64 1.79 12.00
C LEU A 7 -8.11 1.80 13.42
N PHE A 8 -8.85 2.46 14.31
CA PHE A 8 -8.55 2.50 15.73
C PHE A 8 -9.74 2.00 16.53
N THR A 9 -9.46 1.14 17.51
CA THR A 9 -10.44 0.71 18.50
C THR A 9 -9.84 0.69 19.89
N ARG A 10 -10.67 0.98 20.90
CA ARG A 10 -10.32 0.73 22.31
C ARG A 10 -10.83 -0.62 22.80
N SER A 11 -11.68 -1.28 22.01
CA SER A 11 -12.29 -2.54 22.40
C SER A 11 -11.31 -3.68 22.12
N LYS A 12 -10.68 -4.18 23.18
CA LYS A 12 -9.85 -5.39 23.13
C LYS A 12 -10.61 -6.58 22.52
N ASN A 13 -11.89 -6.73 22.84
CA ASN A 13 -12.71 -7.83 22.32
C ASN A 13 -12.84 -7.76 20.80
N LEU A 14 -13.08 -6.55 20.26
CA LEU A 14 -13.19 -6.35 18.81
C LEU A 14 -11.84 -6.62 18.13
N ALA A 15 -10.75 -6.04 18.66
CA ALA A 15 -9.40 -6.25 18.13
C ALA A 15 -9.06 -7.76 18.08
N GLN A 16 -9.23 -8.47 19.18
CA GLN A 16 -8.87 -9.89 19.26
C GLN A 16 -9.79 -10.79 18.42
N ARG A 17 -11.08 -10.46 18.30
CA ARG A 17 -12.04 -11.28 17.57
C ARG A 17 -11.86 -11.22 16.05
N TYR A 18 -11.55 -10.04 15.53
CA TYR A 18 -11.53 -9.79 14.08
C TYR A 18 -10.12 -9.66 13.50
N PHE A 19 -9.14 -9.29 14.32
CA PHE A 19 -7.78 -8.94 13.89
C PHE A 19 -6.69 -9.73 14.63
N ALA A 20 -7.04 -10.75 15.40
CA ALA A 20 -6.06 -11.70 15.94
C ALA A 20 -6.43 -13.14 15.59
N THR A 21 -5.42 -13.97 15.42
CA THR A 21 -5.56 -15.42 15.32
C THR A 21 -4.73 -16.06 16.42
N ASN A 22 -5.43 -16.67 17.37
CA ASN A 22 -4.80 -17.42 18.46
C ASN A 22 -4.80 -18.90 18.09
N ASN A 23 -3.68 -19.37 17.56
CA ASN A 23 -3.40 -20.80 17.47
C ASN A 23 -2.50 -21.19 18.66
N SER A 24 -2.56 -22.44 19.14
CA SER A 24 -1.94 -22.89 20.39
C SER A 24 -0.42 -22.62 20.55
N TRP A 25 0.27 -22.13 19.51
CA TRP A 25 1.71 -21.89 19.49
C TRP A 25 2.11 -20.54 18.90
N VAL A 26 1.22 -19.81 18.20
CA VAL A 26 1.50 -18.53 17.53
C VAL A 26 0.27 -17.63 17.60
N SER A 27 0.44 -16.43 18.15
CA SER A 27 -0.51 -15.33 18.02
C SER A 27 -0.13 -14.47 16.81
N ASP A 28 -0.96 -14.48 15.78
CA ASP A 28 -0.84 -13.59 14.63
C ASP A 28 -1.82 -12.42 14.83
N GLU A 29 -1.28 -11.23 15.10
CA GLU A 29 -2.05 -10.02 15.38
C GLU A 29 -1.89 -9.02 14.22
N GLU A 30 -3.00 -8.61 13.62
CA GLU A 30 -3.07 -7.62 12.54
C GLU A 30 -3.20 -6.19 13.08
N TYR A 31 -2.90 -5.99 14.36
CA TYR A 31 -2.98 -4.71 15.05
C TYR A 31 -1.71 -4.40 15.84
N GLU A 32 -1.46 -3.12 16.04
CA GLU A 32 -0.43 -2.59 16.92
C GLU A 32 -1.08 -1.95 18.15
N ILE A 33 -0.53 -2.22 19.33
CA ILE A 33 -0.96 -1.54 20.56
C ILE A 33 -0.15 -0.26 20.66
N SER A 34 -0.83 0.88 20.75
CA SER A 34 -0.18 2.18 20.94
C SER A 34 -0.90 2.97 22.03
N ASP A 35 -0.11 3.77 22.75
CA ASP A 35 -0.53 4.64 23.84
C ASP A 35 -0.79 6.08 23.37
N GLU A 36 -0.38 6.42 22.14
CA GLU A 36 -0.48 7.77 21.56
C GLU A 36 -1.56 7.84 20.47
N PRO A 37 -2.52 8.79 20.54
CA PRO A 37 -2.75 9.75 21.62
C PRO A 37 -3.47 9.11 22.83
N LEU A 38 -4.01 7.90 22.68
CA LEU A 38 -4.79 7.17 23.68
C LEU A 38 -4.54 5.67 23.53
N LEU A 39 -4.37 4.94 24.65
CA LEU A 39 -4.24 3.49 24.64
C LEU A 39 -5.35 2.82 23.82
N GLY A 40 -4.94 2.10 22.79
CA GLY A 40 -5.83 1.35 21.92
C GLY A 40 -5.10 0.50 20.90
N TYR A 41 -5.86 -0.01 19.94
CA TYR A 41 -5.42 -0.96 18.93
C TYR A 41 -5.52 -0.28 17.57
N TYR A 42 -4.38 -0.14 16.90
CA TYR A 42 -4.24 0.40 15.55
C TYR A 42 -4.16 -0.73 14.55
N ILE A 43 -5.09 -0.75 13.60
CA ILE A 43 -5.10 -1.69 12.49
C ILE A 43 -4.78 -0.89 11.24
N HIS A 44 -3.61 -1.12 10.64
CA HIS A 44 -3.21 -0.44 9.41
C HIS A 44 -4.20 -0.79 8.30
N LEU A 45 -4.80 0.21 7.65
CA LEU A 45 -5.74 0.02 6.56
C LEU A 45 -5.05 0.06 5.20
N ASN A 46 -4.41 1.19 4.92
CA ASN A 46 -3.82 1.45 3.63
C ASN A 46 -2.78 2.56 3.69
N LYS A 47 -1.96 2.61 2.65
CA LYS A 47 -1.06 3.73 2.37
C LYS A 47 -1.46 4.42 1.07
N LEU A 48 -1.53 5.75 1.11
CA LEU A 48 -1.66 6.57 -0.08
C LEU A 48 -0.29 7.15 -0.44
N SER A 49 0.26 6.77 -1.58
CA SER A 49 1.50 7.33 -2.10
C SER A 49 1.26 7.96 -3.46
N TYR A 50 1.92 9.08 -3.76
CA TYR A 50 1.66 9.86 -4.99
C TYR A 50 1.71 9.00 -6.25
N GLY A 51 2.67 8.09 -6.35
CA GLY A 51 2.87 7.25 -7.53
C GLY A 51 2.02 5.99 -7.57
N TRP A 52 1.31 5.64 -6.51
CA TRP A 52 0.64 4.34 -6.37
C TRP A 52 -0.86 4.49 -6.23
N ARG A 53 -1.61 3.49 -6.70
CA ARG A 53 -3.01 3.31 -6.29
C ARG A 53 -3.05 3.09 -4.78
N PRO A 54 -4.19 3.33 -4.10
CA PRO A 54 -4.29 3.05 -2.67
C PRO A 54 -3.85 1.62 -2.37
N LEU A 55 -2.84 1.47 -1.52
CA LEU A 55 -2.27 0.18 -1.16
C LEU A 55 -2.90 -0.29 0.14
N PHE A 56 -3.91 -1.15 0.04
CA PHE A 56 -4.61 -1.72 1.19
C PHE A 56 -3.85 -2.90 1.78
N GLN A 57 -3.83 -2.98 3.12
CA GLN A 57 -3.43 -4.17 3.83
C GLN A 57 -4.57 -5.20 3.78
N CYS A 58 -4.20 -6.46 3.58
CA CYS A 58 -5.14 -7.57 3.64
C CYS A 58 -5.47 -7.87 5.11
N HIS A 59 -6.77 -8.02 5.40
CA HIS A 59 -7.26 -8.38 6.72
C HIS A 59 -8.17 -9.60 6.66
N LYS A 60 -8.24 -10.35 7.77
CA LYS A 60 -9.21 -11.46 7.89
C LYS A 60 -10.65 -10.96 7.99
N ALA A 61 -10.86 -9.77 8.56
CA ALA A 61 -12.18 -9.20 8.82
C ALA A 61 -12.93 -8.78 7.55
N PHE A 62 -12.22 -8.41 6.49
CA PHE A 62 -12.80 -7.93 5.24
C PHE A 62 -11.82 -8.15 4.08
N SER A 63 -12.36 -8.51 2.90
CA SER A 63 -11.56 -8.77 1.70
C SER A 63 -11.76 -7.71 0.60
N SER A 64 -12.72 -6.81 0.77
CA SER A 64 -13.00 -5.73 -0.17
C SER A 64 -13.26 -4.40 0.52
N PHE A 65 -13.15 -3.30 -0.24
CA PHE A 65 -13.48 -1.97 0.25
C PHE A 65 -14.97 -1.82 0.63
N VAL A 66 -15.85 -2.60 -0.01
CA VAL A 66 -17.28 -2.65 0.33
C VAL A 66 -17.47 -3.35 1.66
N ASP A 67 -16.76 -4.45 1.91
CA ASP A 67 -16.82 -5.16 3.19
C ASP A 67 -16.25 -4.30 4.33
N LEU A 68 -15.17 -3.55 4.07
CA LEU A 68 -14.63 -2.57 5.00
C LEU A 68 -15.68 -1.49 5.35
N GLU A 69 -16.44 -1.00 4.36
CA GLU A 69 -17.52 -0.03 4.59
C GLU A 69 -18.62 -0.59 5.49
N LEU A 70 -19.04 -1.84 5.23
CA LEU A 70 -20.06 -2.51 6.03
C LEU A 70 -19.57 -2.74 7.46
N PHE A 71 -18.33 -3.23 7.61
CA PHE A 71 -17.69 -3.46 8.90
C PHE A 71 -17.59 -2.17 9.73
N PHE A 72 -17.18 -1.07 9.09
CA PHE A 72 -17.10 0.23 9.77
C PHE A 72 -18.46 0.71 10.26
N LYS A 73 -19.52 0.57 9.44
CA LYS A 73 -20.88 0.99 9.81
C LYS A 73 -21.45 0.14 10.93
N GLU A 74 -21.22 -1.18 10.93
CA GLU A 74 -21.65 -2.08 12.00
C GLU A 74 -21.03 -1.71 13.36
N HIS A 75 -19.76 -1.32 13.36
CA HIS A 75 -18.99 -1.03 14.57
C HIS A 75 -18.67 0.46 14.76
N GLN A 76 -19.44 1.35 14.14
CA GLN A 76 -19.17 2.80 14.08
C GLN A 76 -19.00 3.47 15.46
N LYS A 77 -19.66 2.94 16.50
CA LYS A 77 -19.55 3.48 17.87
C LYS A 77 -18.20 3.18 18.53
N SER A 78 -17.51 2.15 18.07
CA SER A 78 -16.27 1.64 18.67
C SER A 78 -15.05 1.83 17.77
N LEU A 79 -15.27 2.17 16.50
CA LEU A 79 -14.22 2.38 15.51
C LEU A 79 -14.04 3.84 15.17
N LYS A 80 -12.78 4.22 14.96
CA LYS A 80 -12.36 5.50 14.41
C LYS A 80 -11.35 5.27 13.30
N ILE A 81 -11.17 6.26 12.44
CA ILE A 81 -10.12 6.25 11.42
C ILE A 81 -9.13 7.37 11.76
N PHE A 82 -7.85 7.04 11.75
CA PHE A 82 -6.77 8.00 11.90
C PHE A 82 -5.81 7.92 10.72
N ASP A 83 -5.15 9.03 10.40
CA ASP A 83 -3.92 8.98 9.62
C ASP A 83 -2.68 8.80 10.51
N GLU A 84 -1.52 8.65 9.90
CA GLU A 84 -0.23 8.53 10.60
C GLU A 84 0.16 9.75 11.45
N TYR A 85 -0.51 10.90 11.25
CA TYR A 85 -0.27 12.14 12.01
C TYR A 85 -1.28 12.31 13.15
N GLY A 86 -2.23 11.38 13.32
CA GLY A 86 -3.22 11.40 14.38
C GLY A 86 -4.47 12.23 14.07
N GLU A 87 -4.69 12.64 12.81
CA GLU A 87 -5.92 13.31 12.40
C GLU A 87 -7.07 12.30 12.32
N GLU A 88 -8.19 12.61 12.98
CA GLU A 88 -9.38 11.74 13.01
C GLU A 88 -10.29 12.01 11.81
N PHE A 89 -10.71 10.95 11.12
CA PHE A 89 -11.60 11.02 9.98
C PHE A 89 -12.92 10.27 10.23
N GLY A 90 -14.01 10.87 9.78
CA GLY A 90 -15.27 10.15 9.56
C GLY A 90 -15.19 9.29 8.30
N TRP A 91 -16.03 8.25 8.22
CA TRP A 91 -16.07 7.33 7.07
C TRP A 91 -16.21 8.04 5.72
N ASP A 92 -17.15 8.98 5.60
CA ASP A 92 -17.39 9.68 4.33
C ASP A 92 -16.22 10.57 3.90
N ALA A 93 -15.49 11.14 4.88
CA ALA A 93 -14.29 11.93 4.63
C ALA A 93 -13.15 11.03 4.13
N TYR A 94 -12.91 9.93 4.85
CA TYR A 94 -11.92 8.92 4.46
C TYR A 94 -12.23 8.33 3.07
N LYS A 95 -13.46 7.90 2.82
CA LYS A 95 -13.91 7.37 1.52
C LYS A 95 -13.66 8.38 0.40
N ARG A 96 -13.96 9.66 0.62
CA ARG A 96 -13.68 10.72 -0.36
C ARG A 96 -12.19 10.85 -0.66
N ILE A 97 -11.33 10.80 0.35
CA ILE A 97 -9.87 10.86 0.19
C ILE A 97 -9.39 9.70 -0.69
N ILE A 98 -9.81 8.47 -0.37
CA ILE A 98 -9.47 7.26 -1.15
C ILE A 98 -9.94 7.41 -2.60
N MET A 99 -11.21 7.78 -2.82
CA MET A 99 -11.78 7.90 -4.16
C MET A 99 -11.09 8.99 -4.99
N ASN A 100 -10.76 10.12 -4.38
CA ASN A 100 -10.02 11.20 -5.04
C ASN A 100 -8.61 10.77 -5.43
N HIS A 101 -7.92 10.00 -4.57
CA HIS A 101 -6.60 9.47 -4.86
C HIS A 101 -6.62 8.44 -5.99
N SER A 102 -7.63 7.57 -6.01
CA SER A 102 -7.85 6.60 -7.09
C SER A 102 -8.24 7.24 -8.42
N GLY A 103 -9.00 8.35 -8.39
CA GLY A 103 -9.49 9.06 -9.57
C GLY A 103 -8.47 9.99 -10.24
N ARG A 104 -7.19 9.91 -9.86
CA ARG A 104 -6.14 10.76 -10.43
C ARG A 104 -5.93 10.43 -11.90
N LYS A 105 -5.70 11.47 -12.71
CA LYS A 105 -5.46 11.31 -14.15
C LYS A 105 -4.18 10.49 -14.37
N PRO A 106 -4.23 9.48 -15.25
CA PRO A 106 -3.05 8.70 -15.60
C PRO A 106 -1.92 9.59 -16.13
N GLU A 107 -0.71 9.48 -15.57
CA GLU A 107 0.50 10.10 -16.14
C GLU A 107 1.39 9.01 -16.75
N PRO A 108 1.87 9.17 -18.00
CA PRO A 108 2.69 8.16 -18.69
C PRO A 108 4.12 8.11 -18.14
N MET A 109 4.59 6.90 -17.88
CA MET A 109 5.93 6.62 -17.37
C MET A 109 6.64 5.58 -18.24
N LYS A 110 7.96 5.70 -18.33
CA LYS A 110 8.83 4.70 -18.96
C LYS A 110 9.94 4.27 -18.04
N TRP A 111 10.43 3.06 -18.22
CA TRP A 111 11.53 2.52 -17.45
C TRP A 111 12.87 2.94 -18.04
N VAL A 112 13.78 3.38 -17.17
CA VAL A 112 15.18 3.68 -17.52
C VAL A 112 16.11 3.01 -16.52
N TYR A 113 17.31 2.66 -16.98
CA TYR A 113 18.35 2.07 -16.15
C TYR A 113 19.52 3.05 -16.04
N GLU A 114 19.39 3.96 -15.09
CA GLU A 114 20.30 5.09 -14.94
C GLU A 114 20.71 5.25 -13.48
N GLU A 115 21.72 6.08 -13.25
CA GLU A 115 22.11 6.45 -11.90
C GLU A 115 21.07 7.40 -11.33
N ASP A 116 20.66 7.15 -10.10
CA ASP A 116 19.81 8.09 -9.39
C ASP A 116 20.65 9.22 -8.81
N GLU A 117 20.50 10.40 -9.39
CA GLU A 117 21.12 11.63 -8.91
C GLU A 117 20.47 12.15 -7.60
N PHE A 118 19.28 11.65 -7.24
CA PHE A 118 18.39 12.27 -6.25
C PHE A 118 18.56 11.74 -4.81
N LEU A 119 19.17 10.56 -4.58
CA LEU A 119 19.26 9.94 -3.24
C LEU A 119 20.68 9.73 -2.68
N GLY A 120 21.68 10.51 -3.10
CA GLY A 120 23.03 10.45 -2.50
C GLY A 120 23.75 9.10 -2.68
N LYS A 121 23.19 8.17 -3.46
CA LYS A 121 23.75 6.87 -3.85
C LYS A 121 24.58 7.02 -5.12
N ARG A 122 25.63 7.86 -5.08
CA ARG A 122 26.52 8.10 -6.23
C ARG A 122 27.02 6.77 -6.81
N GLY A 123 26.78 6.54 -8.11
CA GLY A 123 27.36 5.43 -8.87
C GLY A 123 26.57 4.11 -8.90
N ARG A 124 25.40 3.99 -8.26
CA ARG A 124 24.56 2.78 -8.36
C ARG A 124 23.43 3.00 -9.37
N LYS A 125 23.50 2.27 -10.49
CA LYS A 125 22.42 2.20 -11.48
C LYS A 125 21.33 1.26 -10.99
N TYR A 126 20.09 1.68 -11.14
CA TYR A 126 18.94 0.84 -10.87
C TYR A 126 17.78 1.19 -11.81
N LEU A 127 16.80 0.30 -11.89
CA LEU A 127 15.63 0.50 -12.73
C LEU A 127 14.72 1.54 -12.08
N GLN A 128 14.43 2.63 -12.78
CA GLN A 128 13.57 3.70 -12.29
C GLN A 128 12.55 4.13 -13.36
N THR A 129 11.40 4.63 -12.92
CA THR A 129 10.39 5.19 -13.81
C THR A 129 10.58 6.70 -13.94
N ILE A 130 10.57 7.19 -15.18
CA ILE A 130 10.59 8.63 -15.49
C ILE A 130 9.36 9.00 -16.30
N ARG A 131 8.92 10.26 -16.16
CA ARG A 131 7.84 10.80 -16.98
C ARG A 131 8.23 10.81 -18.45
N CYS A 132 7.28 10.48 -19.31
CA CYS A 132 7.51 10.42 -20.76
C CYS A 132 6.30 10.94 -21.54
N THR A 133 6.33 10.81 -22.86
CA THR A 133 5.16 11.05 -23.71
C THR A 133 4.24 9.84 -23.67
N THR A 134 2.98 10.01 -24.09
CA THR A 134 2.02 8.89 -24.15
C THR A 134 2.41 7.78 -25.12
N GLU A 135 3.24 8.09 -26.12
CA GLU A 135 3.72 7.15 -27.14
C GLU A 135 4.84 6.25 -26.62
N GLU A 136 5.63 6.76 -25.67
CA GLU A 136 6.73 6.04 -25.03
C GLU A 136 6.31 5.33 -23.74
N ALA A 137 5.04 5.46 -23.36
CA ALA A 137 4.54 4.98 -22.07
C ALA A 137 4.58 3.46 -21.98
N GLU A 138 5.26 2.96 -20.95
CA GLU A 138 5.33 1.54 -20.61
C GLU A 138 4.43 1.19 -19.44
N ILE A 139 4.18 2.16 -18.57
CA ILE A 139 3.34 2.04 -17.39
C ILE A 139 2.76 3.41 -17.03
N TRP A 140 1.66 3.43 -16.27
CA TRP A 140 0.95 4.66 -15.91
C TRP A 140 0.81 4.81 -14.39
N ILE A 141 1.06 6.02 -13.87
CA ILE A 141 0.68 6.34 -12.48
C ILE A 141 -0.78 6.80 -12.41
N PRO A 142 -1.54 6.52 -11.34
CA PRO A 142 -1.12 5.75 -10.17
C PRO A 142 -0.91 4.27 -10.49
N PHE A 143 0.25 3.73 -10.09
CA PHE A 143 0.68 2.37 -10.39
C PHE A 143 -0.23 1.36 -9.72
N ASP A 144 -0.60 0.34 -10.49
CA ASP A 144 -1.09 -0.93 -9.97
C ASP A 144 0.12 -1.82 -9.63
N HIS A 145 0.08 -2.52 -8.50
CA HIS A 145 1.23 -3.31 -8.03
C HIS A 145 1.52 -4.51 -8.92
N LEU A 146 0.49 -5.14 -9.51
CA LEU A 146 0.67 -6.26 -10.42
C LEU A 146 1.25 -5.80 -11.76
N GLU A 147 0.72 -4.68 -12.29
CA GLU A 147 1.22 -4.08 -13.52
C GLU A 147 2.66 -3.58 -13.36
N TYR A 148 2.95 -2.95 -12.22
CA TYR A 148 4.29 -2.47 -11.90
C TYR A 148 5.29 -3.62 -11.88
N GLU A 149 5.03 -4.68 -11.12
CA GLU A 149 5.92 -5.84 -11.02
C GLU A 149 6.16 -6.51 -12.38
N GLN A 150 5.11 -6.65 -13.20
CA GLN A 150 5.24 -7.21 -14.55
C GLN A 150 6.05 -6.32 -15.48
N SER A 151 5.76 -5.01 -15.49
CA SER A 151 6.48 -4.04 -16.33
C SER A 151 7.94 -3.89 -15.91
N GLU A 152 8.24 -3.95 -14.61
CA GLU A 152 9.60 -3.93 -14.06
C GLU A 152 10.42 -5.12 -14.57
N LYS A 153 9.84 -6.33 -14.54
CA LYS A 153 10.49 -7.54 -15.06
C LYS A 153 10.76 -7.43 -16.57
N LEU A 154 9.78 -6.96 -17.35
CA LEU A 154 9.94 -6.77 -18.80
C LEU A 154 11.00 -5.71 -19.11
N ALA A 155 11.01 -4.61 -18.37
CA ALA A 155 11.98 -3.54 -18.52
C ALA A 155 13.39 -3.99 -18.14
N ALA A 156 13.54 -4.78 -17.08
CA ALA A 156 14.82 -5.36 -16.67
C ALA A 156 15.42 -6.24 -17.78
N ILE A 157 14.59 -7.09 -18.42
CA ILE A 157 15.01 -7.92 -19.56
C ILE A 157 15.40 -7.03 -20.75
N ARG A 158 14.56 -6.05 -21.12
CA ARG A 158 14.78 -5.17 -22.27
C ARG A 158 16.03 -4.30 -22.12
N LEU A 159 16.25 -3.74 -20.93
CA LEU A 159 17.37 -2.85 -20.63
C LEU A 159 18.64 -3.62 -20.21
N ASN A 160 18.57 -4.96 -20.23
CA ASN A 160 19.68 -5.84 -19.89
C ASN A 160 20.25 -5.59 -18.48
N CYS A 161 19.35 -5.29 -17.54
CA CYS A 161 19.65 -5.09 -16.13
C CYS A 161 19.85 -6.47 -15.48
N TYR A 162 21.08 -7.00 -15.53
CA TYR A 162 21.41 -8.28 -14.92
C TYR A 162 21.32 -8.19 -13.39
N ASP A 163 20.28 -8.79 -12.80
CA ASP A 163 20.26 -9.11 -11.37
C ASP A 163 20.09 -10.63 -11.19
N LYS A 164 21.05 -11.25 -10.49
CA LYS A 164 21.16 -12.73 -10.38
C LYS A 164 19.96 -13.38 -9.69
N THR A 165 19.14 -12.59 -9.00
CA THR A 165 17.94 -13.00 -8.26
C THR A 165 16.72 -13.28 -9.14
N ILE A 166 16.67 -12.78 -10.39
CA ILE A 166 15.52 -13.01 -11.29
C ILE A 166 15.51 -14.45 -11.86
N HIS A 167 16.68 -15.12 -11.86
CA HIS A 167 16.82 -16.45 -12.45
C HIS A 167 16.26 -17.60 -11.59
N GLU A 168 16.12 -17.42 -10.27
CA GLU A 168 15.62 -18.48 -9.39
C GLU A 168 14.10 -18.71 -9.51
N PHE A 169 13.35 -17.74 -10.06
CA PHE A 169 11.91 -17.89 -10.30
C PHE A 169 11.56 -18.33 -11.73
N PHE A 170 12.42 -18.06 -12.71
CA PHE A 170 12.30 -18.58 -14.07
C PHE A 170 13.30 -19.73 -14.28
N GLY A 171 13.08 -20.82 -13.54
CA GLY A 171 13.63 -22.12 -13.91
C GLY A 171 13.10 -22.48 -15.31
N PHE A 172 13.96 -22.34 -16.31
CA PHE A 172 13.73 -22.89 -17.64
C PHE A 172 14.54 -24.18 -17.80
N LEU A 173 13.82 -25.20 -18.27
CA LEU A 173 14.24 -26.46 -18.91
C LEU A 173 14.74 -27.59 -18.00
#